data_AF-A0AA88L2D9-F1
#
_entry.id   AF-A0AA88L2D9-F1
#
_cell.length_a   1.000
_cell.length_b   1.000
_cell.length_c   1.000
_cell.angle_alpha   90.00
_cell.angle_beta   90.00
_cell.angle_gamma   90.00
#
_symmetry.space_group_name_H-M   'P 1'
#
loop_
_entity.id
_entity.type
_entity.pdbx_description
1 polymer ?
#
loop_
_entity_poly.entity_id
_entity_poly.type
_entity_poly.pdbx_seq_one_letter_code
_entity_poly.pdbx_strand_id
1 'polypeptide(L)'
;MTPTAHGERHISCEICPLILLLTISEFALKKLISELSILSFLFTMYHRESELHLYLANYMQLYIRFIFQDKMKTVILLLVMSCSIAVLSAHNRVRRQKPGQLENIDVDSLLKNKKYVQTQIKCILNEGKCDKTGRDMKDLLPEVLQRNCRKCSEVQKVNADKIINYMKQNHPSEWTRIFNIYSKI
;
A
#
# COMPACT_ATOMS: atom_id res chain seq x y z
N MET A 1 -18.11 3.32 -37.33
CA MET A 1 -19.23 3.34 -36.38
C MET A 1 -18.85 2.50 -35.18
N THR A 2 -18.82 3.13 -34.01
CA THR A 2 -18.73 2.54 -32.66
C THR A 2 -19.99 1.72 -32.35
N PRO A 3 -19.96 0.81 -31.35
CA PRO A 3 -20.16 1.25 -29.97
C PRO A 3 -19.12 0.72 -28.97
N THR A 4 -18.98 1.51 -27.91
CA THR A 4 -18.19 1.36 -26.69
C THR A 4 -18.82 0.39 -25.69
N ALA A 5 -18.01 -0.37 -24.94
CA ALA A 5 -18.40 -0.89 -23.63
C ALA A 5 -17.20 -0.85 -22.66
N HIS A 6 -17.46 -0.30 -21.49
CA HIS A 6 -16.53 0.14 -20.45
C HIS A 6 -15.93 -1.02 -19.65
N GLY A 7 -14.74 -0.78 -19.11
CA GLY A 7 -13.96 -1.71 -18.30
C GLY A 7 -14.66 -2.30 -17.07
N GLU A 8 -14.51 -3.60 -16.92
CA GLU A 8 -14.72 -4.32 -15.67
C GLU A 8 -13.55 -4.02 -14.72
N ARG A 9 -13.77 -3.09 -13.81
CA ARG A 9 -12.97 -2.96 -12.60
C ARG A 9 -13.37 -4.08 -11.66
N HIS A 10 -12.45 -4.99 -11.40
CA HIS A 10 -12.46 -5.81 -10.19
C HIS A 10 -12.49 -4.87 -8.97
N ILE A 11 -13.69 -4.64 -8.43
CA ILE A 11 -13.88 -4.00 -7.13
C ILE A 11 -13.63 -5.09 -6.09
N SER A 12 -12.37 -5.22 -5.68
CA SER A 12 -12.03 -5.92 -4.45
C SER A 12 -12.81 -5.28 -3.31
N CYS A 13 -13.60 -6.09 -2.62
CA CYS A 13 -14.51 -5.72 -1.55
C CYS A 13 -13.73 -5.33 -0.28
N GLU A 14 -12.98 -4.23 -0.30
CA GLU A 14 -12.33 -3.65 0.89
C GLU A 14 -13.31 -2.81 1.75
N ILE A 15 -14.56 -2.65 1.28
CA ILE A 15 -15.60 -1.88 1.98
C ILE A 15 -16.46 -2.78 2.90
N CYS A 16 -16.42 -4.11 2.72
CA CYS A 16 -17.19 -5.06 3.52
C CYS A 16 -16.86 -5.06 5.04
N PRO A 17 -15.60 -4.94 5.50
CA PRO A 17 -15.32 -4.91 6.95
C PRO A 17 -15.71 -3.57 7.61
N LEU A 18 -15.69 -2.45 6.87
CA LEU A 18 -16.09 -1.14 7.39
C LEU A 18 -17.61 -1.02 7.57
N ILE A 19 -18.41 -1.56 6.64
CA ILE A 19 -19.88 -1.59 6.78
C ILE A 19 -20.30 -2.57 7.89
N LEU A 20 -19.61 -3.70 8.05
CA LEU A 20 -19.85 -4.63 9.16
C LEU A 20 -19.49 -4.01 10.52
N LEU A 21 -18.38 -3.26 10.61
CA LEU A 21 -18.02 -2.50 11.82
C LEU A 21 -19.00 -1.37 12.14
N LEU A 22 -19.51 -0.65 11.13
CA LEU A 22 -20.51 0.41 11.32
C LEU A 22 -21.87 -0.16 11.76
N THR A 23 -22.32 -1.28 11.19
CA THR A 23 -23.60 -1.94 11.59
C THR A 23 -23.54 -2.59 12.97
N ILE A 24 -22.39 -3.16 13.37
CA ILE A 24 -22.16 -3.66 14.74
C ILE A 24 -22.20 -2.50 15.74
N SER A 25 -21.65 -1.33 15.39
CA SER A 25 -21.68 -0.15 16.25
C SER A 25 -23.09 0.43 16.45
N GLU A 26 -23.92 0.42 15.40
CA GLU A 26 -25.30 0.91 15.49
C GLU A 26 -26.20 -0.04 16.30
N PHE A 27 -26.01 -1.36 16.18
CA PHE A 27 -26.74 -2.35 16.97
C PHE A 27 -26.33 -2.33 18.44
N ALA A 28 -25.03 -2.16 18.73
CA ALA A 28 -24.52 -1.98 20.08
C ALA A 28 -25.01 -0.68 20.72
N LEU A 29 -25.09 0.41 19.95
CA LEU A 29 -25.60 1.70 20.43
C LEU A 29 -27.10 1.65 20.73
N LYS A 30 -27.92 1.01 19.87
CA LYS A 30 -29.35 0.82 20.12
C LYS A 30 -29.61 -0.05 21.36
N LYS A 31 -28.79 -1.09 21.58
CA LYS A 31 -28.87 -1.93 22.78
C LYS A 31 -28.44 -1.20 24.06
N LEU A 32 -27.45 -0.30 23.96
CA LEU A 32 -27.03 0.55 25.06
C LEU A 32 -28.13 1.58 25.43
N ILE A 33 -28.77 2.19 24.44
CA ILE A 33 -29.84 3.18 24.63
C ILE A 33 -31.10 2.54 25.25
N SER A 34 -31.45 1.30 24.87
CA SER A 34 -32.59 0.59 25.48
C SER A 34 -32.35 0.19 26.94
N GLU A 35 -31.12 -0.16 27.31
CA GLU A 35 -30.74 -0.45 28.70
C GLU A 35 -30.76 0.83 29.56
N LEU A 36 -30.33 1.97 28.99
CA LEU A 36 -30.34 3.28 29.64
C LEU A 36 -31.75 3.84 29.89
N SER A 37 -32.72 3.57 29.01
CA SER A 37 -34.11 4.01 29.21
C SER A 37 -34.82 3.20 30.32
N ILE A 38 -34.60 1.89 30.39
CA ILE A 38 -35.09 1.02 31.46
C ILE A 38 -34.49 1.43 32.81
N LEU A 39 -33.19 1.77 32.84
CA LEU A 39 -32.52 2.30 34.03
C LEU A 39 -33.11 3.64 34.49
N SER A 40 -33.44 4.55 33.57
CA SER A 40 -34.10 5.82 33.93
C SER A 40 -35.51 5.63 34.48
N PHE A 41 -36.25 4.63 33.98
CA PHE A 41 -37.61 4.31 34.40
C PHE A 41 -37.65 3.57 35.75
N LEU A 42 -36.66 2.70 36.00
CA LEU A 42 -36.44 2.06 37.30
C LEU A 42 -35.96 3.09 38.33
N PHE A 43 -35.17 4.09 37.93
CA PHE A 43 -34.68 5.16 38.81
C PHE A 43 -35.80 6.10 39.28
N THR A 44 -36.84 6.36 38.47
CA THR A 44 -38.02 7.14 38.88
C THR A 44 -39.02 6.33 39.71
N MET A 45 -39.16 5.03 39.46
CA MET A 45 -39.96 4.10 40.27
C MET A 45 -39.38 3.88 41.68
N TYR A 46 -38.06 3.99 41.83
CA TYR A 46 -37.31 3.67 43.04
C TYR A 46 -36.96 4.94 43.85
N HIS A 47 -37.88 5.90 43.95
CA HIS A 47 -37.70 7.12 44.74
C HIS A 47 -38.59 7.12 46.00
N ARG A 48 -38.34 6.21 46.95
CA ARG A 48 -38.79 6.36 48.34
C ARG A 48 -37.83 5.65 49.33
N GLU A 49 -37.04 6.48 50.03
CA GLU A 49 -36.21 6.29 51.23
C GLU A 49 -34.88 5.48 51.21
N SER A 50 -33.84 6.12 51.77
CA SER A 50 -32.71 5.60 52.58
C SER A 50 -31.26 5.68 52.03
N GLU A 51 -30.32 5.95 52.95
CA GLU A 51 -28.84 6.14 52.80
C GLU A 51 -28.10 5.00 52.07
N LEU A 52 -28.73 3.84 51.85
CA LEU A 52 -28.17 2.70 51.12
C LEU A 52 -27.84 3.03 49.65
N HIS A 53 -28.55 4.00 49.06
CA HIS A 53 -28.34 4.45 47.68
C HIS A 53 -26.96 5.06 47.45
N LEU A 54 -26.43 5.83 48.39
CA LEU A 54 -25.13 6.47 48.22
C LEU A 54 -24.00 5.43 48.24
N TYR A 55 -24.15 4.39 49.06
CA TYR A 55 -23.21 3.28 49.16
C TYR A 55 -23.22 2.41 47.90
N LEU A 56 -24.41 2.03 47.42
CA LEU A 56 -24.57 1.28 46.18
C LEU A 56 -24.12 2.09 44.96
N ALA A 57 -24.41 3.39 44.90
CA ALA A 57 -23.93 4.26 43.83
C ALA A 57 -22.39 4.35 43.81
N ASN A 58 -21.74 4.53 44.96
CA ASN A 58 -20.27 4.55 45.04
C ASN A 58 -19.64 3.19 44.68
N TYR A 59 -20.26 2.09 45.11
CA TYR A 59 -19.81 0.74 44.76
C TYR A 59 -19.95 0.45 43.26
N MET A 60 -21.07 0.84 42.66
CA MET A 60 -21.31 0.72 41.22
C MET A 60 -20.37 1.62 40.41
N GLN A 61 -20.08 2.84 40.88
CA GLN A 61 -19.11 3.74 40.25
C GLN A 61 -17.69 3.16 40.29
N LEU A 62 -17.29 2.50 41.39
CA LEU A 62 -16.02 1.79 41.51
C LEU A 62 -15.96 0.58 40.56
N TYR A 63 -17.04 -0.20 40.48
CA TYR A 63 -17.13 -1.37 39.60
C TYR A 63 -17.13 -1.00 38.11
N ILE A 64 -17.81 0.09 37.72
CA ILE A 64 -17.79 0.63 36.36
C ILE A 64 -16.39 1.15 36.00
N ARG A 65 -15.72 1.88 36.90
CA ARG A 65 -14.34 2.32 36.70
C ARG A 65 -13.38 1.13 36.55
N PHE A 66 -13.57 0.08 37.33
CA PHE A 66 -12.78 -1.15 37.25
C PHE A 66 -12.98 -1.87 35.90
N ILE A 67 -14.24 -2.08 35.48
CA ILE A 67 -14.59 -2.67 34.17
C ILE A 67 -14.06 -1.83 33.01
N PHE A 68 -14.15 -0.49 33.10
CA PHE A 68 -13.73 0.41 32.04
C PHE A 68 -12.21 0.48 31.90
N GLN A 69 -11.46 0.45 33.02
CA GLN A 69 -9.99 0.47 33.01
C GLN A 69 -9.39 -0.79 32.37
N ASP A 70 -9.91 -1.98 32.69
CA ASP A 70 -9.36 -3.24 32.13
C ASP A 70 -9.72 -3.45 30.65
N LYS A 71 -10.94 -3.09 30.25
CA LYS A 71 -11.37 -3.24 28.86
C LYS A 71 -10.74 -2.19 27.94
N MET A 72 -10.60 -0.94 28.38
CA MET A 72 -9.99 0.13 27.57
C MET A 72 -8.49 -0.10 27.34
N LYS A 73 -7.75 -0.61 28.34
CA LYS A 73 -6.33 -0.95 28.16
C LYS A 73 -6.13 -2.04 27.11
N THR A 74 -6.99 -3.07 27.13
CA THR A 74 -6.96 -4.17 26.14
C THR A 74 -7.28 -3.66 24.73
N VAL A 75 -8.28 -2.80 24.57
CA VAL A 75 -8.64 -2.20 23.27
C VAL A 75 -7.51 -1.32 22.74
N ILE A 76 -6.90 -0.48 23.59
CA ILE A 76 -5.76 0.37 23.21
C ILE A 76 -4.57 -0.49 22.78
N LEU A 77 -4.26 -1.56 23.52
CA LEU A 77 -3.19 -2.49 23.17
C LEU A 77 -3.42 -3.14 21.78
N LEU A 78 -4.64 -3.58 21.50
CA LEU A 78 -5.01 -4.18 20.20
C LEU A 78 -4.92 -3.17 19.04
N LEU A 79 -5.30 -1.91 19.27
CA LEU A 79 -5.19 -0.84 18.27
C LEU A 79 -3.73 -0.47 17.98
N VAL A 80 -2.88 -0.42 18.99
CA VAL A 80 -1.44 -0.16 18.80
C VAL A 80 -0.76 -1.32 18.08
N MET A 81 -1.10 -2.56 18.41
CA MET A 81 -0.58 -3.75 17.72
C MET A 81 -1.04 -3.81 16.26
N SER A 82 -2.31 -3.54 15.97
CA SER A 82 -2.81 -3.52 14.58
C SER A 82 -2.16 -2.41 13.75
N CYS A 83 -1.94 -1.23 14.34
CA CYS A 83 -1.23 -0.12 13.70
C CYS A 83 0.24 -0.47 13.42
N SER A 84 0.93 -1.11 14.36
CA SER A 84 2.33 -1.54 14.21
C SER A 84 2.49 -2.57 13.08
N ILE A 85 1.57 -3.52 12.95
CA ILE A 85 1.55 -4.51 11.86
C ILE A 85 1.32 -3.81 10.50
N ALA A 86 0.42 -2.82 10.44
CA ALA A 86 0.16 -2.05 9.23
C ALA A 86 1.41 -1.29 8.76
N VAL A 87 2.11 -0.61 9.68
CA VAL A 87 3.36 0.13 9.40
C VAL A 87 4.46 -0.79 8.87
N LEU A 88 4.66 -1.97 9.48
CA LEU A 88 5.64 -2.97 9.02
C LEU A 88 5.33 -3.47 7.59
N SER A 89 4.04 -3.69 7.28
CA SER A 89 3.62 -4.13 5.95
C SER A 89 3.85 -3.07 4.85
N ALA A 90 3.79 -1.78 5.21
CA ALA A 90 4.04 -0.67 4.30
C ALA A 90 5.55 -0.51 4.02
N HIS A 91 6.40 -0.63 5.05
CA HIS A 91 7.85 -0.48 4.90
C HIS A 91 8.46 -1.55 3.98
N ASN A 92 7.92 -2.78 4.00
CA ASN A 92 8.38 -3.87 3.13
C ASN A 92 8.05 -3.67 1.64
N ARG A 93 7.11 -2.77 1.28
CA ARG A 93 6.80 -2.46 -0.13
C ARG A 93 7.84 -1.53 -0.78
N VAL A 94 8.59 -0.77 0.02
CA VAL A 94 9.63 0.15 -0.45
C VAL A 94 10.88 -0.61 -0.91
N ARG A 95 11.17 -1.78 -0.32
CA ARG A 95 12.33 -2.61 -0.66
C ARG A 95 12.11 -3.61 -1.81
N ARG A 96 11.21 -3.32 -2.75
CA ARG A 96 11.26 -3.99 -4.06
C ARG A 96 12.15 -3.24 -5.04
N GLN A 97 13.29 -2.75 -4.57
CA GLN A 97 14.45 -2.60 -5.43
C GLN A 97 14.89 -4.03 -5.74
N LYS A 98 14.50 -4.56 -6.90
CA LYS A 98 15.25 -5.69 -7.46
C LYS A 98 16.70 -5.18 -7.51
N PRO A 99 17.69 -5.81 -6.86
CA PRO A 99 19.09 -5.49 -7.08
C PRO A 99 19.38 -5.81 -8.54
N GLY A 100 19.08 -4.84 -9.40
CA GLY A 100 19.14 -4.94 -10.84
C GLY A 100 20.60 -4.92 -11.21
N GLN A 101 20.97 -5.69 -12.23
CA GLN A 101 22.38 -5.80 -12.65
C GLN A 101 23.06 -4.44 -12.76
N LEU A 102 22.33 -3.39 -13.16
CA LEU A 102 22.75 -1.99 -13.22
C LEU A 102 23.45 -1.44 -11.97
N GLU A 103 23.40 -2.08 -10.80
CA GLU A 103 24.21 -1.67 -9.63
C GLU A 103 25.66 -2.17 -9.65
N ASN A 104 25.95 -3.31 -10.27
CA ASN A 104 27.26 -3.98 -10.22
C ASN A 104 27.94 -4.11 -11.59
N ILE A 105 27.47 -3.40 -12.64
CA ILE A 105 28.09 -3.42 -13.97
C ILE A 105 28.78 -2.11 -14.30
N ASP A 106 29.96 -2.24 -14.90
CA ASP A 106 30.64 -1.14 -15.57
C ASP A 106 29.95 -0.85 -16.91
N VAL A 107 29.01 0.09 -16.87
CA VAL A 107 28.25 0.55 -18.04
C VAL A 107 29.18 1.07 -19.14
N ASP A 108 30.26 1.76 -18.78
CA ASP A 108 31.15 2.41 -19.74
C ASP A 108 31.94 1.37 -20.56
N SER A 109 32.32 0.25 -19.94
CA SER A 109 32.91 -0.89 -20.65
C SER A 109 31.92 -1.60 -21.58
N LEU A 110 30.67 -1.80 -21.13
CA LEU A 110 29.63 -2.46 -21.93
C LEU A 110 29.24 -1.64 -23.17
N LEU A 111 29.13 -0.32 -23.04
CA LEU A 111 28.77 0.57 -24.14
C LEU A 111 29.84 0.61 -25.24
N LYS A 112 31.11 0.31 -24.93
CA LYS A 112 32.18 0.18 -25.94
C LYS A 112 31.99 -1.04 -26.84
N ASN A 113 31.31 -2.08 -26.35
CA ASN A 113 31.08 -3.30 -27.12
C ASN A 113 29.82 -3.16 -28.01
N LYS A 114 30.01 -2.67 -29.24
CA LYS A 114 28.92 -2.47 -30.22
C LYS A 114 28.07 -3.72 -30.46
N LYS A 115 28.68 -4.91 -30.46
CA LYS A 115 27.96 -6.18 -30.65
C LYS A 115 27.06 -6.50 -29.46
N TYR A 116 27.55 -6.25 -28.25
CA TYR A 116 26.75 -6.38 -27.04
C TYR A 116 25.58 -5.41 -27.06
N VAL A 117 25.83 -4.12 -27.32
CA VAL A 117 24.79 -3.08 -27.40
C VAL A 117 23.70 -3.47 -28.41
N GLN A 118 24.06 -3.87 -29.63
CA GLN A 118 23.09 -4.32 -30.64
C GLN A 118 22.29 -5.53 -30.18
N THR A 119 22.90 -6.48 -29.46
CA THR A 119 22.21 -7.65 -28.93
C THR A 119 21.17 -7.23 -27.89
N GLN A 120 21.52 -6.30 -27.00
CA GLN A 120 20.59 -5.78 -25.99
C GLN A 120 19.47 -4.95 -26.62
N ILE A 121 19.76 -4.11 -27.62
CA ILE A 121 18.73 -3.38 -28.38
C ILE A 121 17.72 -4.35 -29.00
N LYS A 122 18.21 -5.41 -29.66
CA LYS A 122 17.34 -6.44 -30.24
C LYS A 122 16.53 -7.17 -29.18
N CYS A 123 17.09 -7.48 -28.01
CA CYS A 123 16.30 -8.03 -26.91
C CYS A 123 15.17 -7.08 -26.50
N ILE A 124 15.49 -5.80 -26.26
CA ILE A 124 14.53 -4.81 -25.78
C ILE A 124 13.38 -4.61 -26.79
N LEU A 125 13.68 -4.69 -28.09
CA LEU A 125 12.70 -4.62 -29.18
C LEU A 125 12.01 -5.96 -29.50
N ASN A 126 12.35 -7.06 -28.81
CA ASN A 126 11.87 -8.43 -29.10
C ASN A 126 12.25 -8.95 -30.49
N GLU A 127 13.38 -8.50 -31.04
CA GLU A 127 13.88 -8.86 -32.38
C GLU A 127 15.06 -9.86 -32.32
N GLY A 128 15.40 -10.37 -31.13
CA GLY A 128 16.55 -11.26 -30.97
C GLY A 128 16.61 -11.98 -29.64
N LYS A 129 17.67 -12.78 -29.46
CA LYS A 129 17.93 -13.50 -28.22
C LYS A 129 18.14 -12.52 -27.07
N CYS A 130 17.56 -12.84 -25.93
CA CYS A 130 17.73 -12.05 -24.72
C CYS A 130 18.46 -12.85 -23.64
N ASP A 131 19.50 -12.27 -23.06
CA ASP A 131 20.16 -12.79 -21.87
C ASP A 131 19.47 -12.29 -20.60
N LYS A 132 20.02 -12.65 -19.43
CA LYS A 132 19.45 -12.20 -18.16
C LYS A 132 19.50 -10.67 -18.03
N THR A 133 20.57 -10.05 -18.50
CA THR A 133 20.78 -8.60 -18.42
C THR A 133 19.75 -7.83 -19.24
N GLY A 134 19.53 -8.21 -20.49
CA GLY A 134 18.54 -7.58 -21.36
C GLY A 134 17.12 -7.70 -20.81
N ARG A 135 16.78 -8.84 -20.19
CA ARG A 135 15.47 -9.01 -19.52
C ARG A 135 15.33 -8.08 -18.33
N ASP A 136 16.34 -8.02 -17.49
CA ASP A 136 16.36 -7.14 -16.32
C ASP A 136 16.24 -5.65 -16.74
N MET A 137 16.92 -5.24 -17.83
CA MET A 137 16.79 -3.90 -18.39
C MET A 137 15.40 -3.63 -18.95
N LYS A 138 14.84 -4.58 -19.71
CA LYS A 138 13.50 -4.49 -20.31
C LYS A 138 12.41 -4.31 -19.24
N ASP A 139 12.49 -5.06 -18.15
CA ASP A 139 11.56 -4.98 -17.01
C ASP A 139 11.62 -3.61 -16.31
N LEU A 140 12.78 -2.95 -16.35
CA LEU A 140 13.01 -1.67 -15.66
C LEU A 140 12.56 -0.45 -16.50
N LEU A 141 12.46 -0.60 -17.83
CA LEU A 141 12.11 0.51 -18.74
C LEU A 141 10.83 1.26 -18.35
N PRO A 142 9.70 0.61 -17.99
CA PRO A 142 8.49 1.33 -17.57
C PRO A 142 8.72 2.17 -16.30
N GLU A 143 9.48 1.67 -15.33
CA GLU A 143 9.77 2.40 -14.10
C GLU A 143 10.66 3.63 -14.37
N VAL A 144 11.66 3.50 -15.25
CA VAL A 144 12.55 4.60 -15.63
C VAL A 144 11.80 5.65 -16.45
N LEU A 145 11.07 5.23 -17.49
CA LEU A 145 10.47 6.14 -18.47
C LEU A 145 9.15 6.77 -18.03
N GLN A 146 8.32 6.06 -17.27
CA GLN A 146 6.99 6.54 -16.90
C GLN A 146 6.94 7.11 -15.49
N ARG A 147 7.73 6.52 -14.59
CA ARG A 147 7.70 6.83 -13.16
C ARG A 147 8.92 7.61 -12.70
N ASN A 148 9.74 8.11 -13.63
CA ASN A 148 10.97 8.85 -13.34
C ASN A 148 11.86 8.14 -12.31
N CYS A 149 11.96 6.81 -12.39
CA CYS A 149 12.82 6.01 -11.53
C CYS A 149 12.55 6.19 -10.01
N ARG A 150 11.29 6.39 -9.60
CA ARG A 150 10.91 6.58 -8.17
C ARG A 150 11.43 5.48 -7.24
N LYS A 151 11.54 4.25 -7.74
CA LYS A 151 12.03 3.10 -6.96
C LYS A 151 13.51 2.76 -7.18
N CYS A 152 14.21 3.47 -8.06
CA CYS A 152 15.61 3.16 -8.39
C CYS A 152 16.57 3.62 -7.29
N SER A 153 17.68 2.91 -7.12
CA SER A 153 18.81 3.41 -6.34
C SER A 153 19.55 4.53 -7.09
N GLU A 154 20.36 5.32 -6.40
CA GLU A 154 21.12 6.41 -7.04
C GLU A 154 22.08 5.90 -8.12
N VAL A 155 22.73 4.75 -7.90
CA VAL A 155 23.60 4.11 -8.90
C VAL A 155 22.79 3.74 -10.15
N GLN A 156 21.58 3.18 -9.98
CA GLN A 156 20.71 2.83 -11.10
C GLN A 156 20.28 4.06 -11.89
N LYS A 157 19.98 5.19 -11.22
CA LYS A 157 19.62 6.45 -11.89
C LYS A 157 20.77 6.97 -12.75
N VAL A 158 21.97 7.07 -12.17
CA VAL A 158 23.17 7.53 -12.90
C VAL A 158 23.46 6.62 -14.10
N ASN A 159 23.38 5.31 -13.91
CA ASN A 159 23.62 4.35 -14.99
C ASN A 159 22.52 4.38 -16.06
N ALA A 160 21.25 4.56 -15.68
CA ALA A 160 20.16 4.74 -16.62
C ALA A 160 20.36 6.00 -17.46
N ASP A 161 20.71 7.14 -16.85
CA ASP A 161 20.95 8.39 -17.56
C ASP A 161 22.10 8.28 -18.56
N LYS A 162 23.20 7.61 -18.19
CA LYS A 162 24.31 7.30 -19.12
C LYS A 162 23.83 6.51 -20.34
N ILE A 163 23.07 5.44 -20.12
CA ILE A 163 22.56 4.59 -21.20
C ILE A 163 21.58 5.36 -22.09
N ILE A 164 20.67 6.14 -21.51
CA ILE A 164 19.71 6.96 -22.24
C ILE A 164 20.43 7.97 -23.12
N ASN A 165 21.42 8.68 -22.58
CA ASN A 165 22.19 9.66 -23.33
C ASN A 165 22.99 9.01 -24.46
N TYR A 166 23.62 7.86 -24.19
CA TYR A 166 24.31 7.08 -25.21
C TYR A 166 23.36 6.65 -26.33
N MET A 167 22.17 6.14 -25.99
CA MET A 167 21.16 5.69 -26.95
C MET A 167 20.64 6.84 -27.82
N LYS A 168 20.36 8.01 -27.23
CA LYS A 168 19.92 9.20 -27.98
C LYS A 168 20.97 9.68 -28.98
N GLN A 169 22.25 9.63 -28.61
CA GLN A 169 23.35 10.12 -29.45
C GLN A 169 23.74 9.12 -30.54
N ASN A 170 23.82 7.83 -30.23
CA ASN A 170 24.38 6.81 -31.13
C ASN A 170 23.32 5.96 -31.84
N HIS A 171 22.11 5.86 -31.27
CA HIS A 171 21.02 4.99 -31.76
C HIS A 171 19.64 5.69 -31.70
N PRO A 172 19.49 6.89 -32.30
CA PRO A 172 18.28 7.72 -32.14
C PRO A 172 17.01 7.06 -32.70
N SER A 173 17.13 6.29 -33.78
CA SER A 173 16.01 5.57 -34.39
C SER A 173 15.48 4.49 -33.45
N GLU A 174 16.38 3.65 -32.94
CA GLU A 174 16.07 2.58 -32.02
C GLU A 174 15.56 3.13 -30.68
N TRP A 175 16.16 4.22 -30.18
CA TRP A 175 15.68 4.91 -28.98
C TRP A 175 14.22 5.36 -29.15
N THR A 176 13.87 5.93 -30.29
CA THR A 176 12.49 6.37 -30.57
C THR A 176 11.52 5.19 -30.58
N ARG A 177 11.92 4.05 -31.15
CA ARG A 177 11.11 2.82 -31.14
C ARG A 177 10.91 2.31 -29.72
N ILE A 178 11.98 2.22 -28.93
CA ILE A 178 11.94 1.78 -27.52
C ILE A 178 11.04 2.72 -26.72
N PHE A 179 11.25 4.03 -26.83
CA PHE A 179 10.45 5.02 -26.11
C PHE A 179 8.96 4.85 -26.41
N ASN A 180 8.58 4.74 -27.69
CA ASN A 180 7.18 4.56 -28.08
C ASN A 180 6.53 3.28 -27.53
N ILE A 181 7.29 2.19 -27.37
CA ILE A 181 6.80 0.92 -26.83
C ILE A 181 6.58 1.01 -25.32
N TYR A 182 7.54 1.59 -24.58
CA TYR A 182 7.54 1.52 -23.12
C TYR A 182 7.00 2.77 -22.42
N SER A 183 6.86 3.93 -23.09
CA SER A 183 6.39 5.18 -22.48
C SER A 183 4.87 5.34 -22.43
N LYS A 184 4.10 4.48 -23.12
CA LYS A 184 2.64 4.63 -23.31
C LYS A 184 1.78 3.60 -22.55
N ILE A 185 2.39 2.79 -21.70
CA ILE A 185 1.72 1.71 -20.95
C ILE A 185 1.13 2.24 -19.64
#